data_AF-A0A5E4CJ72-F1
#
_entry.id   AF-A0A5E4CJ72-F1
#
_cell.length_a   1.000
_cell.length_b   1.000
_cell.length_c   1.000
_cell.angle_alpha   90.00
_cell.angle_beta   90.00
_cell.angle_gamma   90.00
#
_symmetry.space_group_name_H-M   'P 1'
#
loop_
_entity.id
_entity.type
_entity.pdbx_description
1 polymer ?
#
loop_
_entity_poly.entity_id
_entity_poly.type
_entity_poly.pdbx_seq_one_letter_code
_entity_poly.pdbx_strand_id
1 'polypeptide(L)'
;MRTEGEHSKEVIKPYDWTYTTDYKGTLLGESLKLKYSLIDTSAYNVVPTTDHIDTEKLKAREQIKFFEEVLLFEDELHDHGVSSLSVKIRVMPSSFFLLLRFFLRIDGVLIRMNDTRLYHEADKTYMLREYTSRESKIANLMHVPPSLFTEPNEISQYLPIKEAVCEKLVFPERMDPNPADSQECTPVE
;
A
#
# COMPACT_ATOMS: atom_id res chain seq x y z
N MET A 1 3.22 -18.73 26.14
CA MET A 1 3.20 -17.26 25.94
C MET A 1 4.60 -16.83 25.60
N ARG A 2 4.88 -16.54 24.33
CA ARG A 2 6.16 -15.93 23.93
C ARG A 2 6.01 -14.43 24.11
N THR A 3 6.74 -13.88 25.07
CA THR A 3 6.88 -12.44 25.26
C THR A 3 7.88 -11.96 24.22
N GLU A 4 7.41 -11.35 23.13
CA GLU A 4 8.31 -10.70 22.19
C GLU A 4 8.86 -9.44 22.86
N GLY A 5 10.17 -9.44 23.07
CA GLY A 5 10.92 -8.29 23.54
C GLY A 5 11.67 -7.68 22.39
N GLU A 6 11.32 -6.45 22.04
CA GLU A 6 12.20 -5.47 21.42
C GLU A 6 11.62 -4.09 21.72
N HIS A 7 12.32 -3.32 22.57
CA HIS A 7 11.85 -2.03 23.07
C HIS A 7 12.07 -0.95 22.01
N SER A 8 11.10 -0.78 21.10
CA SER A 8 10.88 0.53 20.48
C SER A 8 10.42 1.51 21.57
N LYS A 9 10.78 2.79 21.48
CA LYS A 9 10.33 3.86 22.43
C LYS A 9 8.84 4.17 22.31
N GLU A 10 8.04 3.24 21.82
CA GLU A 10 6.61 3.38 21.70
C GLU A 10 5.95 2.92 23.00
N VAL A 11 4.99 3.71 23.46
CA VAL A 11 4.16 3.37 24.62
C VAL A 11 3.60 1.97 24.40
N ILE A 12 3.88 1.04 25.32
CA ILE A 12 3.39 -0.34 25.26
C ILE A 12 1.86 -0.29 25.17
N LYS A 13 1.33 -0.47 23.96
CA LYS A 13 -0.10 -0.59 23.74
C LYS A 13 -0.50 -2.01 24.14
N PRO A 14 -1.56 -2.18 24.95
CA PRO A 14 -2.09 -3.51 25.19
C PRO A 14 -2.48 -4.15 23.86
N TYR A 15 -2.18 -5.44 23.70
CA TYR A 15 -2.55 -6.19 22.50
C TYR A 15 -4.06 -6.07 22.28
N ASP A 16 -4.45 -5.48 21.15
CA ASP A 16 -5.82 -5.47 20.69
C ASP A 16 -5.98 -6.58 19.64
N TRP A 17 -6.95 -7.47 19.85
CA TRP A 17 -7.29 -8.61 18.99
C TRP A 17 -7.84 -8.19 17.61
N THR A 18 -7.66 -6.94 17.22
CA THR A 18 -8.25 -6.32 16.02
C THR A 18 -7.41 -6.52 14.76
N TYR A 19 -6.18 -7.04 14.91
CA TYR A 19 -5.20 -7.23 13.83
C TYR A 19 -4.94 -5.94 13.03
N THR A 20 -5.07 -4.77 13.67
CA THR A 20 -4.84 -3.49 13.00
C THR A 20 -3.42 -3.42 12.48
N THR A 21 -3.28 -3.12 11.19
CA THR A 21 -1.98 -2.97 10.53
C THR A 21 -1.89 -1.65 9.77
N ASP A 22 -0.73 -1.01 9.87
CA ASP A 22 -0.29 0.13 9.08
C ASP A 22 0.59 -0.30 7.90
N TYR A 23 0.51 -1.58 7.49
CA TYR A 23 1.32 -2.15 6.42
C TYR A 23 1.16 -1.38 5.09
N LYS A 24 2.28 -0.83 4.60
CA LYS A 24 2.38 -0.05 3.35
C LYS A 24 3.01 -0.84 2.19
N GLY A 25 3.07 -2.16 2.30
CA GLY A 25 3.77 -3.03 1.35
C GLY A 25 5.24 -3.29 1.71
N THR A 26 5.75 -4.46 1.32
CA THR A 26 7.15 -4.85 1.49
C THR A 26 7.92 -4.47 0.23
N LEU A 27 9.00 -3.71 0.38
CA LEU A 27 9.88 -3.35 -0.73
C LEU A 27 10.81 -4.53 -1.03
N LEU A 28 10.64 -5.15 -2.20
CA LEU A 28 11.48 -6.24 -2.67
C LEU A 28 12.67 -5.69 -3.47
N GLY A 29 13.85 -6.29 -3.32
CA GLY A 29 15.07 -5.85 -4.00
C GLY A 29 16.30 -6.62 -3.55
N GLU A 30 16.43 -7.89 -3.96
CA GLU A 30 17.63 -8.69 -3.69
C GLU A 30 18.78 -8.38 -4.67
N SER A 31 18.47 -8.00 -5.92
CA SER A 31 19.48 -7.96 -6.99
C SER A 31 20.21 -6.62 -7.19
N LEU A 32 19.89 -5.58 -6.39
CA LEU A 32 20.61 -4.29 -6.39
C LEU A 32 21.52 -4.13 -5.16
N LYS A 33 21.61 -5.16 -4.31
CA LYS A 33 22.47 -5.20 -3.11
C LYS A 33 23.96 -5.42 -3.42
N LEU A 34 24.33 -5.68 -4.67
CA LEU A 34 25.71 -5.88 -5.08
C LEU A 34 26.32 -4.54 -5.50
N LYS A 35 27.19 -3.99 -4.65
CA LYS A 35 27.88 -2.69 -4.75
C LYS A 35 27.04 -1.49 -4.31
N TYR A 36 26.87 -1.33 -3.00
CA TYR A 36 27.44 -0.21 -2.23
C TYR A 36 26.64 -0.10 -0.93
N SER A 37 27.36 -0.22 0.20
CA SER A 37 26.92 0.07 1.57
C SER A 37 26.09 -0.99 2.31
N LEU A 38 26.69 -1.45 3.41
CA LEU A 38 26.12 -2.22 4.53
C LEU A 38 25.13 -1.37 5.34
N ILE A 39 24.03 -0.97 4.71
CA ILE A 39 22.86 -0.41 5.41
C ILE A 39 21.66 -1.14 4.82
N ASP A 40 20.69 -1.43 5.68
CA ASP A 40 19.46 -2.18 5.41
C ASP A 40 18.53 -1.40 4.44
N THR A 41 19.00 -1.17 3.21
CA THR A 41 18.44 -0.19 2.28
C THR A 41 17.69 -0.92 1.19
N SER A 42 16.37 -0.73 1.15
CA SER A 42 15.51 -1.10 0.02
C SER A 42 16.06 -0.55 -1.30
N ALA A 43 15.88 -1.28 -2.41
CA ALA A 43 16.25 -0.84 -3.75
C ALA A 43 15.58 0.49 -4.19
N TYR A 44 14.54 0.92 -3.49
CA TYR A 44 13.81 2.16 -3.76
C TYR A 44 14.17 3.25 -2.76
N ASN A 45 14.38 4.47 -3.26
CA ASN A 45 14.50 5.65 -2.42
C ASN A 45 13.10 6.18 -2.11
N VAL A 46 12.67 6.05 -0.85
CA VAL A 46 11.38 6.56 -0.36
C VAL A 46 11.57 8.02 0.06
N VAL A 47 10.92 8.94 -0.65
CA VAL A 47 11.02 10.39 -0.40
C VAL A 47 9.64 10.94 -0.05
N PRO A 48 9.49 11.71 1.04
CA PRO A 48 8.22 12.37 1.33
C PRO A 48 7.87 13.35 0.20
N THR A 49 6.60 13.38 -0.21
CA THR A 49 6.16 14.25 -1.30
C THR A 49 4.83 14.93 -0.98
N THR A 50 4.62 16.09 -1.58
CA THR A 50 3.33 16.78 -1.62
C THR A 50 2.53 16.40 -2.87
N ASP A 51 3.09 15.57 -3.74
CA ASP A 51 2.42 15.08 -4.95
C ASP A 51 1.31 14.11 -4.55
N HIS A 52 0.10 14.36 -5.05
CA HIS A 52 -1.05 13.49 -4.83
C HIS A 52 -1.36 12.63 -6.05
N ILE A 53 -1.99 11.48 -5.81
CA ILE A 53 -2.50 10.62 -6.88
C ILE A 53 -3.67 11.34 -7.55
N ASP A 54 -3.50 11.61 -8.84
CA ASP A 54 -4.50 12.30 -9.64
C ASP A 54 -5.70 11.38 -9.91
N THR A 55 -6.78 11.60 -9.15
CA THR A 55 -8.02 10.82 -9.28
C THR A 55 -8.72 11.01 -10.63
N GLU A 56 -8.43 12.09 -11.37
CA GLU A 56 -9.00 12.30 -12.70
C GLU A 56 -8.41 11.33 -13.71
N LYS A 57 -7.10 11.08 -13.61
CA LYS A 57 -6.41 10.06 -14.42
C LYS A 57 -6.92 8.65 -14.12
N LEU A 58 -7.26 8.36 -12.87
CA LEU A 58 -7.89 7.08 -12.50
C LEU A 58 -9.31 6.91 -13.06
N LYS A 59 -10.00 8.01 -13.38
CA LYS A 59 -11.31 7.99 -14.05
C LYS A 59 -11.20 7.89 -15.57
N ALA A 60 -10.01 8.06 -16.14
CA ALA A 60 -9.79 7.90 -17.57
C ALA A 60 -10.20 6.47 -17.99
N ARG A 61 -11.03 6.37 -19.03
CA ARG A 61 -11.54 5.09 -19.54
C ARG A 61 -10.48 4.39 -20.40
N GLU A 62 -9.35 4.06 -19.79
CA GLU A 62 -8.38 3.15 -20.41
C GLU A 62 -8.85 1.71 -20.28
N GLN A 63 -8.55 0.89 -21.28
CA GLN A 63 -8.88 -0.54 -21.22
C GLN A 63 -8.04 -1.20 -20.13
N ILE A 64 -8.71 -1.78 -19.13
CA ILE A 64 -8.07 -2.59 -18.10
C ILE A 64 -7.50 -3.84 -18.76
N LYS A 65 -6.18 -3.94 -18.84
CA LYS A 65 -5.47 -5.11 -19.40
C LYS A 65 -5.43 -6.25 -18.40
N PHE A 66 -5.27 -5.92 -17.12
CA PHE A 66 -5.21 -6.88 -16.04
C PHE A 66 -5.91 -6.32 -14.80
N PHE A 67 -6.74 -7.14 -14.19
CA PHE A 67 -7.39 -6.86 -12.91
C PHE A 67 -7.31 -8.11 -12.06
N GLU A 68 -6.80 -7.96 -10.84
CA GLU A 68 -6.73 -9.05 -9.87
C GLU A 68 -7.03 -8.51 -8.48
N GLU A 69 -7.69 -9.34 -7.68
CA GLU A 69 -7.99 -9.06 -6.28
C GLU A 69 -7.56 -10.26 -5.45
N VAL A 70 -6.76 -10.00 -4.41
CA VAL A 70 -6.24 -11.02 -3.50
C VAL A 70 -6.62 -10.63 -2.08
N LEU A 71 -7.34 -11.52 -1.40
CA LEU A 71 -7.59 -11.45 0.03
C LEU A 71 -6.36 -12.01 0.77
N LEU A 72 -5.74 -11.19 1.62
CA LEU A 72 -4.56 -11.61 2.41
C LEU A 72 -4.98 -12.31 3.69
N PHE A 73 -5.92 -11.72 4.43
CA PHE A 73 -6.55 -12.36 5.58
C PHE A 73 -7.94 -11.77 5.83
N GLU A 74 -8.76 -12.54 6.54
CA GLU A 74 -10.07 -12.15 7.05
C GLU A 74 -10.31 -12.86 8.38
N ASP A 75 -10.88 -12.14 9.35
CA ASP A 75 -11.23 -12.63 10.68
C ASP A 75 -12.55 -11.99 11.14
N GLU A 76 -13.44 -12.77 11.74
CA GLU A 76 -14.76 -12.33 12.21
C GLU A 76 -14.75 -11.81 13.66
N LEU A 77 -13.56 -11.71 14.26
CA LEU A 77 -13.33 -11.17 15.60
C LEU A 77 -14.20 -11.85 16.68
N HIS A 78 -14.36 -13.17 16.60
CA HIS A 78 -15.27 -13.95 17.46
C HIS A 78 -16.71 -13.42 17.43
N ASP A 79 -17.26 -13.18 16.23
CA ASP A 79 -18.62 -12.67 15.98
C ASP A 79 -18.86 -11.22 16.47
N HIS A 80 -17.80 -10.47 16.79
CA HIS A 80 -17.89 -9.07 17.22
C HIS A 80 -17.57 -8.07 16.10
N GLY A 81 -17.39 -8.53 14.87
CA GLY A 81 -17.20 -7.66 13.73
C GLY A 81 -16.50 -8.33 12.57
N VAL A 82 -15.65 -7.59 11.88
CA VAL A 82 -14.82 -8.10 10.79
C VAL A 82 -13.51 -7.33 10.71
N SER A 83 -12.42 -8.04 10.49
CA SER A 83 -11.10 -7.51 10.16
C SER A 83 -10.63 -8.18 8.88
N SER A 84 -10.44 -7.41 7.82
CA SER A 84 -10.02 -7.94 6.53
C SER A 84 -8.93 -7.08 5.90
N LEU A 85 -8.00 -7.75 5.22
CA LEU A 85 -6.95 -7.10 4.44
C LEU A 85 -6.98 -7.67 3.03
N SER A 86 -7.25 -6.81 2.05
CA SER A 86 -7.31 -7.17 0.64
C SER A 86 -6.47 -6.23 -0.21
N VAL A 87 -5.92 -6.74 -1.30
CA VAL A 87 -5.18 -5.97 -2.30
C VAL A 87 -5.84 -6.14 -3.67
N LYS A 88 -6.07 -5.02 -4.36
CA LYS A 88 -6.62 -4.97 -5.72
C LYS A 88 -5.64 -4.27 -6.63
N ILE A 89 -5.40 -4.80 -7.81
CA ILE A 89 -4.56 -4.18 -8.82
C ILE A 89 -5.32 -4.02 -10.14
N ARG A 90 -5.10 -2.88 -10.79
CA ARG A 90 -5.59 -2.53 -12.13
C ARG A 90 -4.39 -2.11 -12.97
N VAL A 91 -4.16 -2.80 -14.07
CA VAL A 91 -3.09 -2.48 -15.03
C VAL A 91 -3.70 -1.98 -16.31
N MET A 92 -3.27 -0.81 -16.71
CA MET A 92 -3.65 -0.10 -17.92
C MET A 92 -2.43 -0.05 -18.85
N PRO A 93 -2.59 0.26 -20.15
CA PRO A 93 -1.44 0.34 -21.06
C PRO A 93 -0.39 1.38 -20.64
N SER A 94 -0.82 2.51 -20.08
CA SER A 94 0.04 3.64 -19.71
C SER A 94 0.42 3.70 -18.24
N SER A 95 -0.28 2.94 -17.38
CA SER A 95 -0.19 3.08 -15.93
C SER A 95 -0.68 1.84 -15.20
N PHE A 96 -0.43 1.76 -13.90
CA PHE A 96 -1.14 0.83 -13.04
C PHE A 96 -1.52 1.48 -11.72
N PHE A 97 -2.56 0.93 -11.10
CA PHE A 97 -3.08 1.36 -9.82
C PHE A 97 -3.28 0.14 -8.92
N LEU A 98 -2.76 0.21 -7.71
CA LEU A 98 -2.94 -0.79 -6.67
C LEU A 98 -3.57 -0.14 -5.44
N LEU A 99 -4.57 -0.81 -4.88
CA LEU A 99 -5.22 -0.45 -3.63
C LEU A 99 -5.10 -1.62 -2.67
N LEU A 100 -4.29 -1.45 -1.63
CA LEU A 100 -4.30 -2.29 -0.45
C LEU A 100 -5.23 -1.64 0.56
N ARG A 101 -6.25 -2.38 0.99
CA ARG A 101 -7.26 -1.91 1.94
C ARG A 101 -7.33 -2.85 3.12
N PHE A 102 -7.03 -2.31 4.29
CA PHE A 102 -7.40 -2.88 5.58
C PHE A 102 -8.74 -2.30 6.00
N PHE A 103 -9.70 -3.16 6.32
CA PHE A 103 -11.01 -2.78 6.81
C PHE A 103 -11.27 -3.47 8.14
N LEU A 104 -11.59 -2.69 9.16
CA LEU A 104 -11.92 -3.15 10.49
C LEU A 104 -13.26 -2.55 10.90
N ARG A 105 -14.21 -3.40 11.25
CA ARG A 105 -15.46 -3.03 11.89
C ARG A 105 -15.55 -3.80 13.20
N ILE A 106 -15.81 -3.09 14.28
CA ILE A 106 -16.20 -3.68 15.55
C ILE A 106 -17.64 -3.24 15.81
N ASP A 107 -18.55 -4.19 15.86
CA ASP A 107 -19.97 -3.93 15.91
C ASP A 107 -20.35 -3.10 17.15
N GLY A 108 -21.08 -2.01 16.92
CA GLY A 108 -21.45 -1.05 17.97
C GLY A 108 -20.32 -0.16 18.51
N VAL A 109 -19.05 -0.38 18.14
CA VAL A 109 -17.90 0.35 18.69
C VAL A 109 -17.30 1.34 17.69
N LEU A 110 -16.63 0.85 16.64
CA LEU A 110 -15.90 1.69 15.69
C LEU A 110 -15.74 1.04 14.32
N ILE A 111 -15.46 1.87 13.33
CA ILE A 111 -15.04 1.47 11.99
C ILE A 111 -13.71 2.15 11.70
N ARG A 112 -12.73 1.37 11.29
CA ARG A 112 -11.39 1.82 10.89
C ARG A 112 -11.08 1.28 9.50
N MET A 113 -10.43 2.09 8.69
CA MET A 113 -10.02 1.73 7.36
C MET A 113 -8.66 2.33 7.04
N ASN A 114 -7.70 1.49 6.67
CA ASN A 114 -6.39 1.93 6.23
C ASN A 114 -6.23 1.58 4.76
N ASP A 115 -6.13 2.61 3.92
CA ASP A 115 -5.93 2.47 2.48
C ASP A 115 -4.48 2.85 2.14
N THR A 116 -3.75 1.93 1.54
CA THR A 116 -2.47 2.20 0.85
C THR A 116 -2.72 2.15 -0.66
N ARG A 117 -2.66 3.31 -1.31
CA ARG A 117 -2.76 3.46 -2.76
C ARG A 117 -1.36 3.55 -3.35
N LEU A 118 -1.12 2.79 -4.41
CA LEU A 118 0.12 2.85 -5.17
C LEU A 118 -0.23 3.12 -6.64
N TYR A 119 0.38 4.13 -7.21
CA TYR A 119 0.15 4.55 -8.58
C TYR A 119 1.47 4.76 -9.32
N HIS A 120 1.52 4.32 -10.57
CA HIS A 120 2.68 4.45 -11.43
C HIS A 120 2.24 4.72 -12.87
N GLU A 121 2.91 5.65 -13.51
CA GLU A 121 2.79 5.92 -14.95
C GLU A 121 4.06 5.42 -15.64
N ALA A 122 3.91 4.78 -16.79
CA ALA A 122 5.01 4.17 -17.53
C ALA A 122 6.13 5.17 -17.89
N ASP A 123 5.79 6.44 -18.07
CA ASP A 123 6.72 7.51 -18.43
C ASP A 123 7.53 8.05 -17.23
N LYS A 124 7.18 7.67 -15.99
CA LYS A 124 7.79 8.20 -14.76
C LYS A 124 8.77 7.22 -14.16
N THR A 125 9.92 7.71 -13.71
CA THR A 125 10.92 6.92 -12.97
C THR A 125 10.61 6.78 -11.48
N TYR A 126 9.34 6.93 -11.11
CA TYR A 126 8.87 6.85 -9.73
C TYR A 126 7.46 6.29 -9.65
N MET A 127 7.11 5.81 -8.46
CA MET A 127 5.73 5.50 -8.06
C MET A 127 5.29 6.44 -6.95
N LEU A 128 4.00 6.75 -6.91
CA LEU A 128 3.38 7.49 -5.82
C LEU A 128 2.68 6.51 -4.89
N ARG A 129 3.02 6.57 -3.61
CA ARG A 129 2.39 5.79 -2.55
C ARG A 129 1.67 6.74 -1.60
N GLU A 130 0.36 6.62 -1.50
CA GLU A 130 -0.47 7.37 -0.56
C GLU A 130 -1.07 6.43 0.48
N TYR A 131 -0.76 6.67 1.74
CA TYR A 131 -1.38 6.01 2.87
C TYR A 131 -2.41 6.93 3.50
N THR A 132 -3.62 6.44 3.71
CA THR A 132 -4.66 7.15 4.44
C THR A 132 -5.28 6.24 5.49
N SER A 133 -5.21 6.63 6.76
CA SER A 133 -5.92 5.99 7.85
C SER A 133 -7.16 6.79 8.21
N ARG A 134 -8.32 6.14 8.21
CA ARG A 134 -9.62 6.70 8.55
C ARG A 134 -10.23 5.93 9.70
N GLU A 135 -10.79 6.64 10.66
CA GLU A 135 -11.41 6.00 11.83
C GLU A 135 -12.55 6.84 12.38
N SER A 136 -13.67 6.20 12.67
CA SER A 136 -14.79 6.80 13.40
C SER A 136 -15.43 5.81 14.37
N LYS A 137 -15.92 6.32 15.50
CA LYS A 137 -16.80 5.56 16.39
C LYS A 137 -18.18 5.43 15.75
N ILE A 138 -18.83 4.28 15.90
CA ILE A 138 -20.18 4.05 15.35
C ILE A 138 -21.19 5.06 15.93
N ALA A 139 -21.01 5.49 17.17
CA ALA A 139 -21.81 6.55 17.79
C ALA A 139 -21.83 7.86 16.99
N ASN A 140 -20.76 8.19 16.26
CA ASN A 140 -20.69 9.39 15.41
C ASN A 140 -21.32 9.17 14.02
N LEU A 141 -21.55 7.91 13.64
CA LEU A 141 -22.09 7.49 12.34
C LEU A 141 -23.59 7.18 12.40
N MET A 142 -24.30 7.56 13.47
CA MET A 142 -25.74 7.30 13.63
C MET A 142 -26.63 7.91 12.53
N HIS A 143 -26.11 8.90 11.79
CA HIS A 143 -26.80 9.51 10.65
C HIS A 143 -26.66 8.69 9.35
N VAL A 144 -25.79 7.68 9.34
CA VAL A 144 -25.51 6.82 8.19
C VAL A 144 -26.31 5.52 8.30
N PRO A 145 -26.96 5.05 7.22
CA PRO A 145 -27.66 3.77 7.23
C PRO A 145 -26.73 2.60 7.63
N PRO A 146 -27.16 1.71 8.56
CA PRO A 146 -26.33 0.59 9.00
C PRO A 146 -25.90 -0.37 7.88
N SER A 147 -26.65 -0.45 6.78
CA SER A 147 -26.26 -1.23 5.60
C SER A 147 -24.90 -0.79 5.04
N LEU A 148 -24.60 0.51 5.09
CA LEU A 148 -23.33 1.04 4.59
C LEU A 148 -22.14 0.65 5.47
N PHE A 149 -22.35 0.24 6.73
CA PHE A 149 -21.26 -0.24 7.60
C PHE A 149 -20.62 -1.54 7.10
N THR A 150 -21.33 -2.27 6.22
CA THR A 150 -20.81 -3.47 5.56
C THR A 150 -20.13 -3.18 4.23
N GLU A 151 -20.20 -1.94 3.73
CA GLU A 151 -19.69 -1.54 2.42
C GLU A 151 -18.49 -0.59 2.56
N PRO A 152 -17.23 -1.10 2.48
CA PRO A 152 -16.03 -0.29 2.72
C PRO A 152 -15.91 0.93 1.78
N ASN A 153 -16.39 0.80 0.54
CA ASN A 153 -16.37 1.89 -0.43
C ASN A 153 -17.28 3.04 -0.02
N GLU A 154 -18.52 2.73 0.35
CA GLU A 154 -19.52 3.74 0.71
C GLU A 154 -19.26 4.34 2.08
N ILE A 155 -18.83 3.55 3.07
CA ILE A 155 -18.56 4.08 4.41
C ILE A 155 -17.34 5.00 4.45
N SER A 156 -16.38 4.81 3.53
CA SER A 156 -15.12 5.57 3.49
C SER A 156 -15.31 7.09 3.48
N GLN A 157 -16.39 7.57 2.85
CA GLN A 157 -16.70 9.00 2.71
C GLN A 157 -17.14 9.65 4.04
N TYR A 158 -17.68 8.85 4.96
CA TYR A 158 -18.14 9.29 6.28
C TYR A 158 -17.06 9.17 7.36
N LEU A 159 -15.97 8.44 7.09
CA LEU A 159 -14.88 8.26 8.05
C LEU A 159 -13.89 9.44 7.95
N PRO A 160 -13.63 10.16 9.06
CA PRO A 160 -12.65 11.23 9.08
C PRO A 160 -11.24 10.65 8.96
N ILE A 161 -10.39 11.36 8.22
CA ILE A 161 -8.98 11.02 8.04
C ILE A 161 -8.23 11.37 9.32
N LYS A 162 -7.54 10.38 9.90
CA LYS A 162 -6.68 10.54 11.09
C LYS A 162 -5.23 10.75 10.70
N GLU A 163 -4.80 10.04 9.66
CA GLU A 163 -3.44 10.09 9.15
C GLU A 163 -3.47 10.07 7.62
N ALA A 164 -2.65 10.89 7.00
CA ALA A 164 -2.42 10.88 5.56
C ALA A 164 -0.93 11.08 5.32
N VAL A 165 -0.31 10.16 4.57
CA VAL A 165 1.11 10.19 4.25
C VAL A 165 1.27 9.97 2.75
N CYS A 166 2.01 10.84 2.09
CA CYS A 166 2.29 10.75 0.66
C CYS A 166 3.81 10.59 0.46
N GLU A 167 4.18 9.55 -0.28
CA GLU A 167 5.56 9.15 -0.49
C GLU A 167 5.80 8.87 -1.97
N LYS A 168 7.01 9.17 -2.41
CA LYS A 168 7.50 8.90 -3.75
C LYS A 168 8.53 7.79 -3.67
N LEU A 169 8.25 6.69 -4.36
CA LEU A 169 9.18 5.56 -4.50
C LEU A 169 9.98 5.79 -5.78
N VAL A 170 11.17 6.37 -5.64
CA VAL A 170 12.05 6.64 -6.79
C VAL A 170 12.77 5.37 -7.18
N PHE A 171 12.77 5.06 -8.48
CA PHE A 171 13.48 3.91 -8.99
C PHE A 171 15.00 4.11 -8.91
N PRO A 172 15.74 3.04 -8.61
CA PRO A 172 17.19 3.05 -8.72
C PRO A 172 17.55 3.28 -10.20
N GLU A 173 18.58 4.09 -10.45
CA GLU A 173 19.09 4.28 -11.80
C GLU A 173 19.47 2.91 -12.39
N ARG A 174 18.94 2.58 -13.57
CA ARG A 174 19.47 1.47 -14.35
C ARG A 174 20.89 1.84 -14.74
N MET A 175 21.89 1.19 -14.17
CA MET A 175 23.18 1.07 -14.86
C MET A 175 22.91 0.22 -16.09
N ASP A 176 22.85 0.86 -17.26
CA ASP A 176 22.91 0.13 -18.51
C ASP A 176 24.17 -0.76 -18.48
N PRO A 177 24.08 -2.04 -18.90
CA PRO A 177 25.28 -2.82 -19.10
C PRO A 177 26.15 -2.06 -20.12
N ASN A 178 27.34 -1.69 -19.67
CA ASN A 178 28.33 -0.95 -20.44
C ASN A 178 28.45 -1.56 -21.85
N PRO A 179 28.38 -0.78 -22.95
CA PRO A 179 28.49 -1.31 -24.32
C PRO A 179 29.90 -1.85 -24.67
N ALA A 180 30.74 -2.11 -23.66
CA ALA A 180 32.12 -2.61 -23.81
C ALA A 180 32.23 -4.14 -23.94
N ASP A 181 31.16 -4.90 -23.69
CA ASP A 181 31.15 -6.38 -23.84
C ASP A 181 30.86 -6.86 -25.28
N SER A 182 30.77 -5.95 -26.25
CA SER A 182 30.76 -6.27 -27.68
C SER A 182 32.13 -5.99 -28.31
N GLN A 183 33.17 -6.72 -27.89
CA GLN A 183 34.44 -6.80 -28.62
C GLN A 183 34.53 -8.13 -29.40
N GLU A 184 34.38 -7.98 -30.71
CA GLU A 184 35.14 -8.64 -31.78
C GLU A 184 35.42 -10.15 -31.65
N CYS A 185 34.62 -10.96 -32.37
CA CYS A 185 35.11 -12.18 -33.00
C CYS A 185 35.18 -11.94 -34.51
N THR A 186 36.34 -11.49 -34.99
CA THR A 186 36.69 -11.62 -36.41
C THR A 186 37.10 -13.07 -36.69
N PRO A 187 36.68 -13.67 -37.82
CA PRO A 187 37.16 -15.00 -38.20
C PRO A 187 38.60 -14.89 -38.70
N VAL A 188 39.50 -15.71 -38.15
CA VAL A 188 40.84 -15.92 -38.68
C VAL A 188 40.72 -16.80 -39.93
N GLU A 189 41.37 -16.38 -41.02
CA GLU A 189 41.49 -17.08 -42.32
C GLU A 189 41.93 -18.54 -42.24
#